data_AF-A0A915UY01-F1
#
_entry.id   AF-A0A915UY01-F1
#
_cell.length_a   1.000
_cell.length_b   1.000
_cell.length_c   1.000
_cell.angle_alpha   90.00
_cell.angle_beta   90.00
_cell.angle_gamma   90.00
#
_symmetry.space_group_name_H-M   'P 1'
#
loop_
_entity.id
_entity.type
_entity.pdbx_description
1 polymer ?
#
loop_
_entity_poly.entity_id
_entity_poly.type
_entity_poly.pdbx_seq_one_letter_code
_entity_poly.pdbx_strand_id
1 'polypeptide(L)'
;MRTRLLSLGFVSAATVAIATAQIAQQLQNGGDFAFKFNGADYIISGAANFQESFNQRPAILLAFSDLNNDGVALDILLDLRPFANIDRQVPLYAQVISDDGNTAIVRWSGTDNPNICVEVSDDGFSANIKIFEVSGVLTGRVQRVACGADPYNTLGRNTHLEILKEGDDTINNLRVRAYLFCVENPFTVITVDVFNIRWAGSGGGLSRAIGNVNGDCTIDDADLLQVLFNFGTADAASDTNGDGTVDDADLLTVLFNFGQSV
;
A
#
# COMPACT_ATOMS: atom_id res chain seq x y z
N MET A 1 -36.20 -20.53 -62.99
CA MET A 1 -35.05 -21.11 -62.26
C MET A 1 -34.22 -19.97 -61.68
N ARG A 2 -34.37 -19.69 -60.38
CA ARG A 2 -33.54 -18.72 -59.63
C ARG A 2 -33.02 -19.44 -58.40
N THR A 3 -31.74 -19.79 -58.42
CA THR A 3 -31.02 -20.51 -57.38
C THR A 3 -30.76 -19.55 -56.22
N ARG A 4 -31.28 -19.85 -55.02
CA ARG A 4 -30.94 -19.12 -53.79
C ARG A 4 -29.67 -19.74 -53.20
N LEU A 5 -28.57 -18.97 -53.18
CA LEU A 5 -27.38 -19.29 -52.42
C LEU A 5 -27.63 -18.96 -50.93
N LEU A 6 -27.55 -19.97 -50.06
CA LEU A 6 -27.39 -19.77 -48.62
C LEU A 6 -25.91 -19.54 -48.33
N SER A 7 -25.56 -18.34 -47.90
CA SER A 7 -24.26 -18.04 -47.29
C SER A 7 -24.31 -18.45 -45.81
N LEU A 8 -23.57 -19.49 -45.44
CA LEU A 8 -23.29 -19.81 -44.04
C LEU A 8 -22.40 -18.72 -43.46
N GLY A 9 -22.90 -18.01 -42.44
CA GLY A 9 -22.09 -17.10 -41.64
C GLY A 9 -21.15 -17.89 -40.74
N PHE A 10 -19.85 -17.66 -40.89
CA PHE A 10 -18.84 -18.12 -39.96
C PHE A 10 -19.02 -17.37 -38.63
N VAL A 11 -19.30 -18.12 -37.56
CA VAL A 11 -19.20 -17.61 -36.19
C VAL A 11 -17.71 -17.43 -35.91
N SER A 12 -17.25 -16.18 -35.94
CA SER A 12 -15.90 -15.83 -35.50
C SER A 12 -15.83 -16.02 -33.98
N ALA A 13 -14.97 -16.92 -33.52
CA ALA A 13 -14.59 -17.02 -32.12
C ALA A 13 -14.01 -15.66 -31.69
N ALA A 14 -14.67 -15.01 -30.72
CA ALA A 14 -14.13 -13.81 -30.08
C ALA A 14 -12.94 -14.25 -29.22
N THR A 15 -11.73 -13.95 -29.68
CA THR A 15 -10.55 -13.93 -28.81
C THR A 15 -10.79 -12.86 -27.75
N VAL A 16 -11.01 -13.28 -26.50
CA VAL A 16 -10.98 -12.38 -25.36
C VAL A 16 -9.55 -11.84 -25.29
N ALA A 17 -9.37 -10.60 -25.74
CA ALA A 17 -8.17 -9.85 -25.40
C ALA A 17 -8.23 -9.66 -23.88
N ILE A 18 -7.39 -10.39 -23.15
CA ILE A 18 -7.16 -10.12 -21.74
C ILE A 18 -6.55 -8.73 -21.73
N ALA A 19 -7.34 -7.70 -21.38
CA ALA A 19 -6.76 -6.43 -21.01
C ALA A 19 -5.84 -6.76 -19.83
N THR A 20 -4.52 -6.66 -20.01
CA THR A 20 -3.61 -6.81 -18.88
C THR A 20 -4.01 -5.75 -17.88
N ALA A 21 -4.57 -6.18 -16.75
CA ALA A 21 -4.93 -5.27 -15.69
C ALA A 21 -3.70 -4.43 -15.37
N GLN A 22 -3.89 -3.12 -15.40
CA GLN A 22 -2.86 -2.14 -15.07
C GLN A 22 -2.33 -2.47 -13.66
N ILE A 23 -1.01 -2.40 -13.45
CA ILE A 23 -0.37 -2.82 -12.19
C ILE A 23 -0.85 -1.96 -11.02
N ALA A 24 -1.10 -0.67 -11.24
CA ALA A 24 -1.69 0.20 -10.24
C ALA A 24 -3.08 -0.30 -9.81
N GLN A 25 -3.88 -0.85 -10.73
CA GLN A 25 -5.18 -1.44 -10.40
C GLN A 25 -5.02 -2.74 -9.59
N GLN A 26 -4.04 -3.58 -9.93
CA GLN A 26 -3.76 -4.79 -9.13
C GLN A 26 -3.33 -4.43 -7.71
N LEU A 27 -2.55 -3.36 -7.54
CA LEU A 27 -2.16 -2.87 -6.23
C LEU A 27 -3.39 -2.34 -5.45
N GLN A 28 -4.26 -1.56 -6.10
CA GLN A 28 -5.52 -1.08 -5.52
C GLN A 28 -6.41 -2.23 -5.06
N ASN A 29 -6.57 -3.26 -5.89
CA ASN A 29 -7.40 -4.43 -5.56
C ASN A 29 -6.85 -5.20 -4.35
N GLY A 30 -5.55 -5.10 -4.07
CA GLY A 30 -4.96 -5.64 -2.84
C GLY A 30 -5.42 -4.92 -1.57
N GLY A 31 -5.92 -3.69 -1.69
CA GLY A 31 -6.51 -2.90 -0.59
C GLY A 31 -5.52 -2.33 0.42
N ASP A 32 -4.32 -2.90 0.52
CA ASP A 32 -3.24 -2.43 1.39
C ASP A 32 -1.86 -2.89 0.86
N PHE A 33 -0.80 -2.41 1.49
CA PHE A 33 0.55 -2.89 1.25
C PHE A 33 1.39 -2.85 2.53
N ALA A 34 2.39 -3.72 2.60
CA ALA A 34 3.39 -3.68 3.65
C ALA A 34 4.48 -2.69 3.26
N PHE A 35 4.76 -1.73 4.14
CA PHE A 35 5.81 -0.73 3.96
C PHE A 35 6.96 -1.00 4.92
N LYS A 36 8.15 -1.25 4.38
CA LYS A 36 9.37 -1.49 5.13
C LYS A 36 10.32 -0.30 4.99
N PHE A 37 10.49 0.46 6.07
CA PHE A 37 11.51 1.51 6.15
C PHE A 37 12.88 0.93 6.51
N ASN A 38 13.85 1.12 5.62
CA ASN A 38 15.21 0.57 5.72
C ASN A 38 16.26 1.60 6.18
N GLY A 39 15.86 2.86 6.39
CA GLY A 39 16.71 3.93 6.87
C GLY A 39 16.66 5.17 5.97
N ALA A 40 17.16 6.28 6.48
CA ALA A 40 17.32 7.54 5.75
C ALA A 40 18.38 8.39 6.46
N ASP A 41 18.77 9.50 5.85
CA ASP A 41 19.60 10.52 6.48
C ASP A 41 18.75 11.77 6.74
N TYR A 42 19.11 12.56 7.75
CA TYR A 42 18.44 13.83 8.00
C TYR A 42 19.40 14.91 8.45
N ILE A 43 19.09 16.15 8.04
CA ILE A 43 19.78 17.36 8.50
C ILE A 43 18.76 18.24 9.22
N ILE A 44 19.13 18.72 10.40
CA ILE A 44 18.46 19.84 11.06
C ILE A 44 19.24 21.11 10.77
N SER A 45 18.54 22.16 10.33
CA SER A 45 19.10 23.47 10.05
C SER A 45 18.29 24.60 10.70
N GLY A 46 18.89 25.78 10.83
CA GLY A 46 18.26 26.97 11.41
C GLY A 46 18.75 27.23 12.84
N ALA A 47 17.84 27.23 13.81
CA ALA A 47 18.15 27.44 15.22
C ALA A 47 19.03 26.33 15.85
N ALA A 48 19.06 25.16 15.23
CA ALA A 48 19.99 24.06 15.52
C ALA A 48 20.57 23.55 14.21
N ASN A 49 21.80 23.01 14.25
CA ASN A 49 22.51 22.57 13.06
C ASN A 49 23.25 21.25 13.34
N PHE A 50 22.71 20.15 12.85
CA PHE A 50 23.32 18.83 12.96
C PHE A 50 22.80 17.88 11.88
N GLN A 51 23.47 16.75 11.72
CA GLN A 51 23.16 15.74 10.71
C GLN A 51 23.35 14.35 11.30
N GLU A 52 22.38 13.46 11.06
CA GLU A 52 22.40 12.08 11.51
C GLU A 52 21.64 11.17 10.52
N SER A 53 21.47 9.90 10.91
CA SER A 53 20.77 8.88 10.12
C SER A 53 19.71 8.16 10.93
N PHE A 54 18.58 7.86 10.29
CA PHE A 54 17.57 6.97 10.82
C PHE A 54 17.94 5.51 10.59
N ASN A 55 17.80 4.71 11.64
CA ASN A 55 17.87 3.25 11.55
C ASN A 55 16.60 2.66 10.90
N GLN A 56 16.73 1.45 10.35
CA GLN A 56 15.59 0.68 9.85
C GLN A 56 14.50 0.48 10.92
N ARG A 57 13.25 0.37 10.48
CA ARG A 57 12.08 0.12 11.35
C ARG A 57 11.36 -1.17 10.93
N PRO A 58 10.58 -1.81 11.82
CA PRO A 58 9.68 -2.90 11.42
C PRO A 58 8.76 -2.48 10.26
N ALA A 59 8.31 -3.45 9.47
CA ALA A 59 7.31 -3.16 8.45
C ALA A 59 5.97 -2.82 9.09
N ILE A 60 5.19 -1.98 8.41
CA ILE A 60 3.84 -1.62 8.82
C ILE A 60 2.86 -1.85 7.67
N LEU A 61 1.60 -2.12 8.01
CA LEU A 61 0.51 -2.20 7.04
C LEU A 61 0.00 -0.79 6.75
N LEU A 62 -0.12 -0.43 5.48
CA LEU A 62 -0.73 0.80 5.02
C LEU A 62 -1.92 0.47 4.14
N ALA A 63 -3.11 0.75 4.64
CA ALA A 63 -4.35 0.56 3.91
C ALA A 63 -4.55 1.68 2.89
N PHE A 64 -4.99 1.28 1.70
CA PHE A 64 -5.35 2.19 0.65
C PHE A 64 -6.79 2.70 0.79
N SER A 65 -7.02 3.89 0.26
CA SER A 65 -8.31 4.57 0.24
C SER A 65 -8.32 5.59 -0.89
N ASP A 66 -9.49 6.14 -1.21
CA ASP A 66 -9.63 7.31 -2.09
C ASP A 66 -10.02 8.50 -1.20
N LEU A 67 -9.03 9.21 -0.65
CA LEU A 67 -9.24 10.27 0.35
C LEU A 67 -9.67 11.58 -0.30
N ASN A 68 -9.28 11.80 -1.55
CA ASN A 68 -9.57 13.03 -2.30
C ASN A 68 -10.71 12.87 -3.33
N ASN A 69 -11.28 11.67 -3.50
CA ASN A 69 -12.31 11.32 -4.49
C ASN A 69 -11.85 11.54 -5.93
N ASP A 70 -10.60 11.22 -6.26
CA ASP A 70 -10.07 11.31 -7.62
C ASP A 70 -10.24 10.01 -8.43
N GLY A 71 -10.77 8.96 -7.81
CA GLY A 71 -10.99 7.66 -8.42
C GLY A 71 -9.77 6.74 -8.40
N VAL A 72 -8.66 7.15 -7.79
CA VAL A 72 -7.48 6.33 -7.53
C VAL A 72 -7.46 5.95 -6.05
N ALA A 73 -7.89 4.73 -5.74
CA ALA A 73 -7.90 4.22 -4.37
C ALA A 73 -6.50 3.74 -3.92
N LEU A 74 -5.50 4.61 -3.99
CA LEU A 74 -4.11 4.35 -3.52
C LEU A 74 -3.65 5.33 -2.45
N ASP A 75 -4.50 6.28 -2.05
CA ASP A 75 -4.18 7.21 -0.98
C ASP A 75 -4.01 6.44 0.33
N ILE A 76 -3.11 6.92 1.18
CA ILE A 76 -2.83 6.32 2.48
C ILE A 76 -2.99 7.34 3.58
N LEU A 77 -3.50 6.86 4.71
CA LEU A 77 -3.60 7.64 5.93
C LEU A 77 -2.52 7.19 6.90
N LEU A 78 -1.42 7.96 6.98
CA LEU A 78 -0.27 7.60 7.80
C LEU A 78 -0.52 7.96 9.27
N ASP A 79 -0.65 6.95 10.14
CA ASP A 79 -0.68 7.16 11.59
C ASP A 79 0.73 7.44 12.11
N LEU A 80 0.90 8.59 12.78
CA LEU A 80 2.20 9.01 13.33
C LEU A 80 2.45 8.51 14.75
N ARG A 81 1.45 7.93 15.43
CA ARG A 81 1.61 7.38 16.79
C ARG A 81 2.73 6.33 16.89
N PRO A 82 2.83 5.35 15.97
CA PRO A 82 3.85 4.31 16.07
C PRO A 82 5.28 4.83 15.86
N PHE A 83 5.44 6.01 15.24
CA PHE A 83 6.74 6.56 14.88
C PHE A 83 7.27 7.56 15.90
N ALA A 84 6.39 8.42 16.41
CA ALA A 84 6.77 9.56 17.24
C ALA A 84 5.79 9.86 18.38
N ASN A 85 4.88 8.91 18.70
CA ASN A 85 3.84 9.08 19.72
C ASN A 85 2.97 10.34 19.49
N ILE A 86 2.72 10.68 18.21
CA ILE A 86 1.90 11.81 17.80
C ILE A 86 0.52 11.29 17.44
N ASP A 87 -0.51 11.62 18.22
CA ASP A 87 -1.91 11.23 17.96
C ASP A 87 -2.48 12.00 16.77
N ARG A 88 -2.01 11.65 15.57
CA ARG A 88 -2.35 12.31 14.32
C ARG A 88 -2.17 11.37 13.13
N GLN A 89 -3.06 11.54 12.17
CA GLN A 89 -3.03 10.87 10.89
C GLN A 89 -2.80 11.89 9.77
N VAL A 90 -1.89 11.58 8.86
CA VAL A 90 -1.51 12.45 7.74
C VAL A 90 -1.95 11.79 6.43
N PRO A 91 -2.81 12.45 5.62
CA PRO A 91 -3.17 11.94 4.31
C PRO A 91 -2.00 12.11 3.35
N LEU A 92 -1.64 11.03 2.66
CA LEU A 92 -0.72 11.06 1.54
C LEU A 92 -1.49 10.64 0.29
N TYR A 93 -1.63 11.59 -0.63
CA TYR A 93 -2.39 11.40 -1.87
C TYR A 93 -1.50 10.74 -2.91
N ALA A 94 -2.02 9.69 -3.51
CA ALA A 94 -1.34 8.91 -4.53
C ALA A 94 -1.62 9.44 -5.93
N GLN A 95 -0.60 9.43 -6.77
CA GLN A 95 -0.71 9.70 -8.19
C GLN A 95 -0.03 8.58 -8.96
N VAL A 96 -0.75 7.96 -9.89
CA VAL A 96 -0.17 7.03 -10.86
C VAL A 96 0.53 7.86 -11.95
N ILE A 97 1.86 7.90 -11.92
CA ILE A 97 2.69 8.67 -12.85
C ILE A 97 2.79 7.96 -14.20
N SER A 98 2.92 6.64 -14.18
CA SER A 98 2.94 5.79 -15.36
C SER A 98 2.49 4.37 -15.02
N ASP A 99 1.87 3.68 -15.97
CA ASP A 99 1.60 2.25 -15.91
C ASP A 99 1.68 1.71 -17.33
N ASP A 100 2.63 0.82 -17.59
CA ASP A 100 2.82 0.19 -18.90
C ASP A 100 2.32 -1.26 -18.94
N GLY A 101 1.68 -1.71 -17.86
CA GLY A 101 1.24 -3.08 -17.68
C GLY A 101 2.34 -4.05 -17.24
N ASN A 102 3.61 -3.67 -17.18
CA ASN A 102 4.74 -4.45 -16.64
C ASN A 102 5.36 -3.82 -15.39
N THR A 103 5.39 -2.48 -15.35
CA THR A 103 5.71 -1.68 -14.17
C THR A 103 4.76 -0.49 -14.07
N ALA A 104 4.48 -0.06 -12.85
CA ALA A 104 3.80 1.21 -12.57
C ALA A 104 4.68 2.09 -11.67
N ILE A 105 4.61 3.40 -11.85
CA ILE A 105 5.22 4.36 -10.94
C ILE A 105 4.10 5.07 -10.19
N VAL A 106 4.09 4.95 -8.87
CA VAL A 106 3.12 5.60 -7.99
C VAL A 106 3.86 6.58 -7.09
N ARG A 107 3.34 7.79 -6.97
CA ARG A 107 3.87 8.84 -6.11
C ARG A 107 2.86 9.18 -5.02
N TRP A 108 3.24 9.00 -3.77
CA TRP A 108 2.48 9.48 -2.62
C TRP A 108 3.06 10.81 -2.14
N SER A 109 2.22 11.82 -2.01
CA SER A 109 2.65 13.12 -1.50
C SER A 109 1.60 13.75 -0.61
N GLY A 110 2.05 14.52 0.36
CA GLY A 110 1.16 15.16 1.31
C GLY A 110 1.85 16.31 2.02
N THR A 111 1.02 17.25 2.47
CA THR A 111 1.44 18.34 3.35
C THR A 111 0.41 18.44 4.46
N ASP A 112 0.90 18.68 5.66
CA ASP A 112 0.08 18.84 6.85
C ASP A 112 0.66 19.91 7.77
N ASN A 113 -0.22 20.64 8.45
CA ASN A 113 0.14 21.76 9.31
C ASN A 113 -0.36 21.47 10.73
N PRO A 114 0.32 20.60 11.48
CA PRO A 114 -0.25 20.02 12.69
C PRO A 114 -0.36 21.00 13.86
N ASN A 115 0.49 22.03 13.87
CA ASN A 115 0.56 23.06 14.90
C ASN A 115 0.60 22.49 16.34
N ILE A 116 1.35 21.39 16.52
CA ILE A 116 1.36 20.58 17.75
C ILE A 116 2.74 20.63 18.42
N CYS A 117 2.75 20.70 19.75
CA CYS A 117 3.94 20.55 20.57
C CYS A 117 4.16 19.08 20.91
N VAL A 118 5.34 18.55 20.58
CA VAL A 118 5.72 17.15 20.83
C VAL A 118 7.09 17.11 21.50
N GLU A 119 7.27 16.15 22.39
CA GLU A 119 8.59 15.82 22.93
C GLU A 119 9.28 14.87 21.97
N VAL A 120 10.46 15.25 21.50
CA VAL A 120 11.35 14.37 20.74
C VAL A 120 12.51 13.99 21.64
N SER A 121 12.75 12.68 21.78
CA SER A 121 13.86 12.15 22.56
C SER A 121 14.72 11.22 21.70
N ASP A 122 16.03 11.45 21.69
CA ASP A 122 17.00 10.54 21.08
C ASP A 122 18.29 10.49 21.91
N ASP A 123 18.82 9.30 22.11
CA ASP A 123 19.99 8.91 22.92
C ASP A 123 20.55 9.97 23.92
N GLY A 124 19.75 10.32 24.94
CA GLY A 124 20.13 11.23 26.02
C GLY A 124 19.80 12.72 25.81
N PHE A 125 19.26 13.08 24.65
CA PHE A 125 18.68 14.39 24.35
C PHE A 125 17.15 14.31 24.38
N SER A 126 16.50 15.28 25.03
CA SER A 126 15.07 15.53 24.89
C SER A 126 14.86 17.00 24.59
N ALA A 127 14.02 17.28 23.58
CA ALA A 127 13.56 18.61 23.28
C ALA A 127 12.06 18.62 23.00
N ASN A 128 11.40 19.69 23.43
CA ASN A 128 10.06 20.00 23.00
C ASN A 128 10.13 20.78 21.69
N ILE A 129 9.44 20.32 20.65
CA ILE A 129 9.34 21.03 19.37
C ILE A 129 7.87 21.25 19.01
N LYS A 130 7.55 22.43 18.48
CA LYS A 130 6.22 22.72 17.94
C LYS A 130 6.25 22.59 16.43
N ILE A 131 5.76 21.46 15.93
CA ILE A 131 5.68 21.18 14.50
C ILE A 131 4.54 21.99 13.91
N PHE A 132 4.83 22.80 12.89
CA PHE A 132 3.83 23.63 12.22
C PHE A 132 3.66 23.32 10.73
N GLU A 133 4.60 22.58 10.13
CA GLU A 133 4.53 22.13 8.74
C GLU A 133 5.26 20.78 8.61
N VAL A 134 4.62 19.82 7.96
CA VAL A 134 5.20 18.55 7.52
C VAL A 134 4.83 18.42 6.06
N SER A 135 5.80 18.17 5.18
CA SER A 135 5.52 17.89 3.77
C SER A 135 6.46 16.81 3.27
N GLY A 136 5.98 15.97 2.35
CA GLY A 136 6.83 14.92 1.82
C GLY A 136 6.28 14.30 0.57
N VAL A 137 7.17 13.59 -0.11
CA VAL A 137 6.89 12.81 -1.31
C VAL A 137 7.69 11.51 -1.24
N LEU A 138 7.05 10.40 -1.58
CA LEU A 138 7.66 9.10 -1.77
C LEU A 138 7.21 8.56 -3.13
N THR A 139 8.15 8.11 -3.95
CA THR A 139 7.85 7.55 -5.27
C THR A 139 8.31 6.09 -5.32
N GLY A 140 7.39 5.19 -5.66
CA GLY A 140 7.64 3.76 -5.74
C GLY A 140 7.40 3.23 -7.15
N ARG A 141 8.30 2.36 -7.61
CA ARG A 141 8.10 1.49 -8.76
C ARG A 141 7.45 0.20 -8.29
N VAL A 142 6.24 -0.06 -8.78
CA VAL A 142 5.49 -1.28 -8.59
C VAL A 142 5.80 -2.23 -9.75
N GLN A 143 6.17 -3.47 -9.43
CA GLN A 143 6.47 -4.51 -10.41
C GLN A 143 5.91 -5.85 -9.97
N ARG A 144 5.64 -6.75 -10.93
CA ARG A 144 5.19 -8.11 -10.61
C ARG A 144 6.36 -8.98 -10.14
N VAL A 145 6.08 -9.79 -9.15
CA VAL A 145 6.91 -10.90 -8.69
C VAL A 145 6.08 -12.18 -8.69
N ALA A 146 6.72 -13.34 -8.60
CA ALA A 146 5.98 -14.59 -8.44
C ALA A 146 5.10 -14.52 -7.18
N CYS A 147 3.86 -15.00 -7.25
CA CYS A 147 3.03 -15.13 -6.06
C CYS A 147 3.79 -15.98 -5.01
N GLY A 148 3.89 -15.43 -3.81
CA GLY A 148 4.57 -16.08 -2.70
C GLY A 148 4.30 -15.37 -1.39
N ALA A 149 4.85 -15.91 -0.30
CA ALA A 149 4.69 -15.34 1.02
C ALA A 149 5.11 -13.86 1.04
N ASP A 150 4.33 -13.02 1.71
CA ASP A 150 4.71 -11.64 1.99
C ASP A 150 6.08 -11.61 2.68
N PRO A 151 7.12 -11.00 2.06
CA PRO A 151 8.48 -10.99 2.59
C PRO A 151 8.59 -10.31 3.96
N TYR A 152 7.59 -9.50 4.34
CA TYR A 152 7.57 -8.79 5.61
C TYR A 152 6.61 -9.38 6.64
N ASN A 153 5.89 -10.46 6.31
CA ASN A 153 4.94 -11.13 7.20
C ASN A 153 3.97 -10.15 7.92
N THR A 154 3.44 -9.20 7.16
CA THR A 154 2.62 -8.09 7.62
C THR A 154 1.18 -8.20 7.10
N LEU A 155 0.99 -8.71 5.88
CA LEU A 155 -0.32 -8.71 5.20
C LEU A 155 -1.19 -9.94 5.44
N GLY A 156 -0.64 -11.01 6.02
CA GLY A 156 -1.38 -12.25 6.28
C GLY A 156 -1.85 -12.99 5.02
N ARG A 157 -1.29 -12.65 3.85
CA ARG A 157 -1.58 -13.29 2.56
C ARG A 157 -0.34 -13.36 1.69
N ASN A 158 -0.38 -14.19 0.65
CA ASN A 158 0.62 -14.17 -0.40
C ASN A 158 0.48 -12.90 -1.24
N THR A 159 1.60 -12.40 -1.73
CA THR A 159 1.71 -11.17 -2.54
C THR A 159 2.33 -11.48 -3.89
N HIS A 160 1.95 -10.74 -4.91
CA HIS A 160 2.51 -10.85 -6.27
C HIS A 160 3.07 -9.51 -6.78
N LEU A 161 3.08 -8.46 -5.95
CA LEU A 161 3.64 -7.16 -6.28
C LEU A 161 4.74 -6.76 -5.29
N GLU A 162 5.82 -6.23 -5.84
CA GLU A 162 6.90 -5.58 -5.11
C GLU A 162 6.92 -4.09 -5.44
N ILE A 163 7.18 -3.26 -4.44
CA ILE A 163 7.29 -1.82 -4.55
C ILE A 163 8.71 -1.41 -4.12
N LEU A 164 9.48 -0.86 -5.05
CA LEU A 164 10.84 -0.41 -4.80
C LEU A 164 10.92 1.11 -4.91
N LYS A 165 11.77 1.75 -4.08
CA LYS A 165 12.04 3.19 -4.19
C LYS A 165 12.45 3.56 -5.62
N GLU A 166 11.79 4.55 -6.20
CA GLU A 166 12.07 5.07 -7.54
C GLU A 166 12.69 6.46 -7.47
N GLY A 167 13.84 6.64 -8.12
CA GLY A 167 14.50 7.95 -8.28
C GLY A 167 15.30 8.45 -7.07
N ASP A 168 15.57 9.75 -7.09
CA ASP A 168 16.43 10.45 -6.11
C ASP A 168 15.60 11.21 -5.06
N ASP A 169 16.27 12.07 -4.29
CA ASP A 169 15.68 12.82 -3.18
C ASP A 169 14.72 13.93 -3.63
N THR A 170 14.71 14.31 -4.92
CA THR A 170 13.74 15.29 -5.42
C THR A 170 12.30 14.77 -5.37
N ILE A 171 12.14 13.45 -5.43
CA ILE A 171 10.85 12.73 -5.43
C ILE A 171 10.77 11.67 -4.33
N ASN A 172 11.71 11.71 -3.38
CA ASN A 172 11.75 10.93 -2.14
C ASN A 172 12.33 11.77 -1.00
N ASN A 173 11.54 12.70 -0.47
CA ASN A 173 11.95 13.55 0.65
C ASN A 173 10.83 13.71 1.67
N LEU A 174 11.22 14.07 2.89
CA LEU A 174 10.33 14.54 3.94
C LEU A 174 10.95 15.78 4.57
N ARG A 175 10.13 16.82 4.72
CA ARG A 175 10.49 18.07 5.37
C ARG A 175 9.58 18.30 6.55
N VAL A 176 10.17 18.65 7.69
CA VAL A 176 9.46 19.10 8.89
C VAL A 176 9.96 20.48 9.27
N ARG A 177 9.05 21.43 9.47
CA ARG A 177 9.37 22.73 10.05
C ARG A 177 8.73 22.85 11.41
N ALA A 178 9.54 23.25 12.39
CA ALA A 178 9.13 23.32 13.78
C ALA A 178 9.79 24.49 14.50
N TYR A 179 9.19 24.90 15.62
CA TYR A 179 9.83 25.79 16.58
C TYR A 179 10.45 24.99 17.73
N LEU A 180 11.69 25.29 18.11
CA LEU A 180 12.28 24.76 19.34
C LEU A 180 11.54 25.28 20.58
N PHE A 181 11.57 24.45 21.63
CA PHE A 181 10.97 24.69 22.95
C PHE A 181 9.46 24.95 22.91
N CYS A 182 8.81 24.60 21.80
CA CYS A 182 7.43 24.94 21.50
C CYS A 182 7.09 26.44 21.58
N VAL A 183 8.08 27.31 21.33
CA VAL A 183 7.91 28.78 21.35
C VAL A 183 7.87 29.29 19.92
N GLU A 184 6.73 29.86 19.50
CA GLU A 184 6.58 30.48 18.17
C GLU A 184 7.41 31.76 18.05
N ASN A 185 8.65 31.60 17.59
CA ASN A 185 9.58 32.69 17.36
C ASN A 185 10.42 32.40 16.11
N PRO A 186 10.60 33.35 15.18
CA PRO A 186 11.42 33.14 13.99
C PRO A 186 12.85 32.64 14.28
N PHE A 187 13.42 33.01 15.43
CA PHE A 187 14.76 32.58 15.85
C PHE A 187 14.83 31.16 16.41
N THR A 188 13.69 30.53 16.72
CA THR A 188 13.62 29.14 17.19
C THR A 188 13.24 28.16 16.08
N VAL A 189 13.07 28.64 14.84
CA VAL A 189 12.71 27.78 13.72
C VAL A 189 13.84 26.81 13.39
N ILE A 190 13.49 25.54 13.32
CA ILE A 190 14.30 24.49 12.73
C ILE A 190 13.60 23.91 11.49
N THR A 191 14.40 23.50 10.53
CA THR A 191 13.96 22.69 9.39
C THR A 191 14.68 21.36 9.45
N VAL A 192 13.92 20.27 9.43
CA VAL A 192 14.42 18.90 9.30
C VAL A 192 14.17 18.47 7.87
N ASP A 193 15.25 18.22 7.12
CA ASP A 193 15.19 17.66 5.78
C ASP A 193 15.68 16.21 5.82
N VAL A 194 14.82 15.28 5.41
CA VAL A 194 15.11 13.85 5.33
C VAL A 194 15.32 13.47 3.87
N PHE A 195 16.43 12.78 3.61
CA PHE A 195 16.92 12.44 2.28
C PHE A 195 17.61 11.06 2.31
N ASN A 196 18.07 10.55 1.17
CA ASN A 196 18.59 9.18 1.03
C ASN A 196 17.62 8.12 1.59
N ILE A 197 16.32 8.35 1.43
CA ILE A 197 15.29 7.47 2.00
C ILE A 197 15.35 6.11 1.30
N ARG A 198 15.52 5.06 2.10
CA ARG A 198 15.53 3.66 1.67
C ARG A 198 14.29 2.98 2.21
N TRP A 199 13.47 2.48 1.31
CA TRP A 199 12.25 1.76 1.66
C TRP A 199 11.92 0.75 0.56
N ALA A 200 11.11 -0.23 0.91
CA ALA A 200 10.53 -1.18 0.00
C ALA A 200 9.13 -1.56 0.49
N GLY A 201 8.33 -2.16 -0.37
CA GLY A 201 7.03 -2.68 0.00
C GLY A 201 6.63 -3.91 -0.79
N SER A 202 5.62 -4.60 -0.28
CA SER A 202 4.97 -5.75 -0.92
C SER A 202 3.46 -5.53 -0.86
N GLY A 203 2.73 -6.01 -1.85
CA GLY A 203 1.28 -5.81 -1.92
C GLY A 203 0.60 -6.65 -2.99
N GLY A 204 -0.63 -6.29 -3.31
CA GLY A 204 -1.48 -7.10 -4.18
C GLY A 204 -1.88 -8.40 -3.49
N GLY A 205 -1.79 -9.51 -4.22
CA GLY A 205 -2.30 -10.81 -3.83
C GLY A 205 -3.82 -10.89 -3.86
N LEU A 206 -4.34 -12.08 -3.60
CA LEU A 206 -5.76 -12.32 -3.33
C LEU A 206 -5.89 -12.70 -1.86
N SER A 207 -6.77 -12.02 -1.13
CA SER A 207 -7.01 -12.32 0.28
C SER A 207 -7.93 -13.54 0.45
N ARG A 208 -7.88 -14.17 1.62
CA ARG A 208 -8.86 -15.21 1.99
C ARG A 208 -10.29 -14.69 1.99
N ALA A 209 -10.46 -13.42 2.36
CA ALA A 209 -11.77 -12.77 2.43
C ALA A 209 -12.48 -12.61 1.07
N ILE A 210 -11.77 -12.83 -0.04
CA ILE A 210 -12.36 -12.88 -1.38
C ILE A 210 -12.41 -14.29 -1.96
N GLY A 211 -12.01 -15.31 -1.20
CA GLY A 211 -12.14 -16.72 -1.60
C GLY A 211 -10.86 -17.44 -2.03
N ASN A 212 -9.68 -16.80 -1.92
CA ASN A 212 -8.38 -17.48 -2.08
C ASN A 212 -8.00 -18.19 -0.76
N VAL A 213 -8.73 -19.27 -0.43
CA VAL A 213 -8.64 -19.95 0.88
C VAL A 213 -7.40 -20.82 1.00
N ASN A 214 -6.87 -21.31 -0.12
CA ASN A 214 -5.63 -22.09 -0.15
C ASN A 214 -4.38 -21.17 -0.23
N GLY A 215 -4.56 -19.90 -0.61
CA GLY A 215 -3.52 -18.87 -0.65
C GLY A 215 -2.64 -18.88 -1.90
N ASP A 216 -2.98 -19.60 -2.97
CA ASP A 216 -2.11 -19.76 -4.15
C ASP A 216 -2.21 -18.64 -5.19
N CYS A 217 -2.96 -17.57 -4.87
CA CYS A 217 -3.23 -16.42 -5.73
C CYS A 217 -4.11 -16.72 -6.94
N THR A 218 -4.79 -17.85 -6.95
CA THR A 218 -5.88 -18.17 -7.86
C THR A 218 -7.12 -18.51 -7.04
N ILE A 219 -8.30 -18.22 -7.56
CA ILE A 219 -9.57 -18.62 -6.95
C ILE A 219 -10.20 -19.63 -7.89
N ASP A 220 -10.08 -20.91 -7.57
CA ASP A 220 -10.53 -22.00 -8.45
C ASP A 220 -11.26 -23.13 -7.71
N ASP A 221 -11.33 -24.30 -8.34
CA ASP A 221 -12.00 -25.45 -7.75
C ASP A 221 -11.29 -26.02 -6.52
N ALA A 222 -9.99 -25.78 -6.35
CA ALA A 222 -9.27 -26.14 -5.13
C ALA A 222 -9.78 -25.34 -3.93
N ASP A 223 -9.99 -24.03 -4.08
CA ASP A 223 -10.59 -23.19 -3.05
C ASP A 223 -12.01 -23.61 -2.72
N LEU A 224 -12.80 -23.86 -3.77
CA LEU A 224 -14.18 -24.33 -3.65
C LEU A 224 -14.27 -25.65 -2.89
N LEU A 225 -13.41 -26.61 -3.23
CA LEU A 225 -13.38 -27.92 -2.57
C LEU A 225 -12.91 -27.80 -1.12
N GLN A 226 -11.97 -26.91 -0.81
CA GLN A 226 -11.52 -26.68 0.55
C GLN A 226 -12.66 -26.16 1.44
N VAL A 227 -13.44 -25.17 0.97
CA VAL A 227 -14.63 -24.69 1.68
C VAL A 227 -15.65 -25.82 1.88
N LEU A 228 -15.94 -26.60 0.83
CA LEU A 228 -16.92 -27.70 0.90
C LEU A 228 -16.48 -28.83 1.86
N PHE A 229 -15.18 -29.13 1.96
CA PHE A 229 -14.68 -30.12 2.91
C PHE A 229 -14.73 -29.64 4.36
N ASN A 230 -14.62 -28.34 4.58
CA ASN A 230 -14.64 -27.73 5.90
C ASN A 230 -16.03 -27.20 6.32
N PHE A 231 -17.07 -27.44 5.51
CA PHE A 231 -18.43 -26.94 5.75
C PHE A 231 -18.96 -27.36 7.13
N GLY A 232 -19.49 -26.39 7.89
CA GLY A 232 -19.98 -26.55 9.25
C GLY A 232 -18.91 -26.60 10.35
N THR A 233 -17.63 -26.39 10.01
CA THR A 233 -16.52 -26.31 10.97
C THR A 233 -16.17 -24.86 11.32
N ALA A 234 -15.19 -24.66 12.21
CA ALA A 234 -14.62 -23.35 12.54
C ALA A 234 -13.20 -23.17 11.95
N ASP A 235 -12.95 -23.76 10.77
CA ASP A 235 -11.66 -23.64 10.10
C ASP A 235 -11.43 -22.20 9.58
N ALA A 236 -10.56 -21.46 10.24
CA ALA A 236 -10.27 -20.06 9.93
C ALA A 236 -9.61 -19.82 8.55
N ALA A 237 -9.15 -20.87 7.86
CA ALA A 237 -8.63 -20.72 6.50
C ALA A 237 -9.78 -20.70 5.46
N SER A 238 -10.88 -21.39 5.76
CA SER A 238 -12.03 -21.56 4.87
C SER A 238 -13.21 -20.67 5.23
N ASP A 239 -13.21 -20.11 6.44
CA ASP A 239 -14.11 -19.05 6.90
C ASP A 239 -13.64 -17.70 6.33
N THR A 240 -14.19 -17.34 5.17
CA THR A 240 -13.83 -16.15 4.39
C THR A 240 -14.37 -14.86 5.01
N ASN A 241 -15.50 -14.93 5.72
CA ASN A 241 -16.15 -13.76 6.32
C ASN A 241 -15.73 -13.55 7.79
N GLY A 242 -15.09 -14.54 8.41
CA GLY A 242 -14.57 -14.51 9.78
C GLY A 242 -15.66 -14.59 10.86
N ASP A 243 -16.84 -15.14 10.56
CA ASP A 243 -17.95 -15.26 11.51
C ASP A 243 -17.84 -16.47 12.45
N GLY A 244 -16.85 -17.32 12.23
CA GLY A 244 -16.51 -18.48 13.04
C GLY A 244 -17.14 -19.79 12.58
N THR A 245 -17.91 -19.80 11.49
CA THR A 245 -18.46 -21.03 10.89
C THR A 245 -18.29 -21.02 9.38
N VAL A 246 -17.71 -22.08 8.82
CA VAL A 246 -17.64 -22.26 7.37
C VAL A 246 -19.03 -22.63 6.84
N ASP A 247 -19.68 -21.75 6.10
CA ASP A 247 -21.05 -21.97 5.63
C ASP A 247 -21.30 -21.56 4.16
N ASP A 248 -22.57 -21.37 3.80
CA ASP A 248 -22.94 -21.01 2.44
C ASP A 248 -22.53 -19.59 2.06
N ALA A 249 -22.33 -18.68 3.02
CA ALA A 249 -21.76 -17.37 2.76
C ALA A 249 -20.32 -17.48 2.26
N ASP A 250 -19.50 -18.35 2.84
CA ASP A 250 -18.12 -18.58 2.39
C ASP A 250 -18.06 -19.22 1.01
N LEU A 251 -18.95 -20.20 0.80
CA LEU A 251 -19.10 -20.84 -0.49
C LEU A 251 -19.47 -19.82 -1.58
N LEU A 252 -20.39 -18.90 -1.29
CA LEU A 252 -20.77 -17.83 -2.21
C LEU A 252 -19.62 -16.85 -2.45
N THR A 253 -18.80 -16.53 -1.45
CA THR A 253 -17.59 -15.70 -1.62
C THR A 253 -16.65 -16.30 -2.66
N VAL A 254 -16.35 -17.60 -2.58
CA VAL A 254 -15.50 -18.29 -3.59
C VAL A 254 -16.17 -18.26 -4.97
N LEU A 255 -17.47 -18.60 -5.05
CA LEU A 255 -18.19 -18.66 -6.33
C LEU A 255 -18.31 -17.29 -7.02
N PHE A 256 -18.45 -16.20 -6.28
CA PHE A 256 -18.50 -14.85 -6.85
C PHE A 256 -17.15 -14.38 -7.41
N ASN A 257 -16.05 -14.88 -6.86
CA ASN A 257 -14.70 -14.52 -7.29
C ASN A 257 -14.01 -15.61 -8.13
N PHE A 258 -14.73 -16.67 -8.49
CA PHE A 258 -14.21 -17.82 -9.21
C PHE A 258 -13.54 -17.42 -10.54
N GLY A 259 -12.33 -17.92 -10.77
CA GLY A 259 -11.51 -17.64 -11.94
C GLY A 259 -10.63 -16.39 -11.83
N GLN A 260 -10.64 -15.68 -10.70
CA GLN A 260 -9.66 -14.60 -10.47
C GLN A 260 -8.26 -15.19 -10.22
N SER A 261 -7.25 -14.55 -10.78
CA SER A 261 -5.83 -14.95 -10.63
C SER A 261 -4.94 -13.74 -10.83
N VAL A 262 -3.77 -13.72 -10.16
CA VAL A 262 -2.82 -12.59 -10.19
C VAL A 262 -1.36 -13.01 -10.39
#